data_AF-A0A1Z9WAL3-F1
#
_entry.id   AF-A0A1Z9WAL3-F1
#
_cell.length_a   1.000
_cell.length_b   1.000
_cell.length_c   1.000
_cell.angle_alpha   90.00
_cell.angle_beta   90.00
_cell.angle_gamma   90.00
#
_symmetry.space_group_name_H-M   'P 1'
#
loop_
_entity.id
_entity.type
_entity.pdbx_description
1 polymer ?
#
loop_
_entity_poly.entity_id
_entity_poly.type
_entity_poly.pdbx_seq_one_letter_code
_entity_poly.pdbx_strand_id
1 'polypeptide(L)'
;MAKLLFRMRDVPDDEAEEVRELLTQNEIPFFETFAGNWGISMPGLWLVNEQQFDEARALLDEYQEARSTRVKSQYLWQREQG
;
A
#
# COMPACT_ATOMS: atom_id res chain seq x y z
N MET A 1 19.27 2.16 -6.96
CA MET A 1 18.91 0.87 -6.33
C MET A 1 17.40 0.86 -6.10
N ALA A 2 16.75 -0.30 -6.05
CA ALA A 2 15.33 -0.32 -5.74
C ALA A 2 15.08 0.01 -4.26
N LYS A 3 14.05 0.81 -3.98
CA LYS A 3 13.73 1.22 -2.60
C LYS A 3 12.35 0.71 -2.19
N LEU A 4 12.27 0.06 -1.04
CA LEU A 4 11.01 -0.44 -0.50
C LEU A 4 10.08 0.74 -0.20
N LEU A 5 8.93 0.78 -0.87
CA LEU A 5 7.92 1.82 -0.69
C LEU A 5 6.84 1.35 0.29
N PHE A 6 6.33 0.14 0.08
CA PHE A 6 5.20 -0.41 0.83
C PHE A 6 5.40 -1.89 1.12
N ARG A 7 5.06 -2.32 2.35
CA ARG A 7 5.15 -3.72 2.77
C ARG A 7 3.79 -4.37 2.52
N MET A 8 3.77 -5.46 1.78
CA MET A 8 2.54 -6.18 1.43
C MET A 8 2.20 -7.30 2.44
N ARG A 9 2.93 -7.37 3.56
CA ARG A 9 2.68 -8.37 4.61
C ARG A 9 1.47 -7.93 5.42
N ASP A 10 0.50 -8.84 5.57
CA ASP A 10 -0.75 -8.62 6.31
C ASP A 10 -1.62 -7.48 5.74
N VAL A 11 -1.39 -7.11 4.47
CA VAL A 11 -2.20 -6.11 3.75
C VAL A 11 -3.42 -6.80 3.13
N PRO A 12 -4.65 -6.32 3.40
CA PRO A 12 -5.85 -6.81 2.74
C PRO A 12 -5.78 -6.68 1.21
N ASP A 13 -6.38 -7.61 0.47
CA ASP A 13 -6.33 -7.61 -1.00
C ASP A 13 -6.85 -6.30 -1.61
N ASP A 14 -7.90 -5.71 -1.03
CA ASP A 14 -8.45 -4.44 -1.49
C ASP A 14 -7.49 -3.27 -1.27
N GLU A 15 -6.75 -3.26 -0.16
CA GLU A 15 -5.70 -2.26 0.07
C GLU A 15 -4.53 -2.43 -0.91
N ALA A 16 -4.13 -3.67 -1.17
CA ALA A 16 -3.04 -3.97 -2.09
C ALA A 16 -3.38 -3.49 -3.51
N GLU A 17 -4.61 -3.73 -3.98
CA GLU A 17 -5.10 -3.22 -5.27
C GLU A 17 -5.15 -1.69 -5.29
N GLU A 18 -5.74 -1.05 -4.27
CA GLU A 18 -5.81 0.42 -4.19
C GLU A 18 -4.41 1.07 -4.22
N VAL A 19 -3.41 0.48 -3.56
CA VAL A 19 -2.02 0.99 -3.61
C VAL A 19 -1.39 0.78 -4.98
N ARG A 20 -1.61 -0.36 -5.65
CA ARG A 20 -1.11 -0.60 -7.02
C ARG A 20 -1.73 0.39 -8.01
N GLU A 21 -3.02 0.66 -7.87
CA GLU A 21 -3.73 1.66 -8.69
C GLU A 21 -3.19 3.07 -8.44
N LEU A 22 -2.99 3.46 -7.17
CA LEU A 22 -2.43 4.76 -6.80
C LEU A 22 -1.09 5.01 -7.50
N LEU A 23 -0.17 4.04 -7.45
CA LEU A 23 1.14 4.17 -8.10
C LEU A 23 1.01 4.23 -9.63
N THR A 24 0.13 3.42 -10.21
CA THR A 24 -0.09 3.37 -11.65
C THR A 24 -0.69 4.68 -12.18
N GLN A 25 -1.67 5.25 -11.47
CA GLN A 25 -2.33 6.51 -11.83
C GLN A 25 -1.39 7.73 -11.78
N ASN A 26 -0.39 7.69 -10.90
CA ASN A 26 0.63 8.73 -10.78
C ASN A 26 1.89 8.43 -11.62
N GLU A 27 1.83 7.46 -12.53
CA GLU A 27 2.95 7.06 -13.40
C GLU A 27 4.23 6.68 -12.65
N ILE A 28 4.10 6.15 -11.44
CA ILE A 28 5.20 5.76 -10.57
C ILE A 28 5.59 4.31 -10.88
N PRO A 29 6.75 4.03 -11.50
CA PRO A 29 7.16 2.68 -11.84
C PRO A 29 7.58 1.91 -10.58
N PHE A 30 6.94 0.76 -10.37
CA PHE A 30 7.22 -0.14 -9.25
C PHE A 30 7.34 -1.59 -9.71
N PHE A 31 7.89 -2.44 -8.83
CA PHE A 31 7.79 -3.88 -8.95
C PHE A 31 7.40 -4.49 -7.61
N GLU A 32 6.76 -5.66 -7.67
CA GLU A 32 6.26 -6.37 -6.51
C GLU A 32 7.09 -7.62 -6.22
N THR A 33 7.41 -7.83 -4.94
CA THR A 33 7.93 -9.10 -4.45
C THR A 33 6.84 -9.86 -3.72
N PHE A 34 6.78 -11.17 -3.94
CA PHE A 34 5.80 -12.05 -3.29
C PHE A 34 6.41 -12.81 -2.12
N ALA A 35 5.56 -13.19 -1.17
CA ALA A 35 5.94 -14.10 -0.11
C ALA A 35 6.10 -15.51 -0.70
N GLY A 36 7.33 -15.95 -0.95
CA GLY A 36 7.61 -17.34 -1.27
C GLY A 36 7.17 -18.30 -0.15
N ASN A 37 6.92 -19.56 -0.51
CA ASN A 37 6.33 -20.61 0.36
C ASN A 37 7.00 -20.85 1.73
N TRP A 38 8.20 -20.32 1.96
CA TRP A 38 8.96 -20.52 3.19
C TRP A 38 8.81 -19.40 4.22
N GLY A 39 8.03 -18.34 3.92
CA GLY A 39 7.70 -17.27 4.88
C GLY A 39 8.86 -16.30 5.22
N ILE A 40 10.05 -16.49 4.64
CA ILE A 40 11.24 -15.65 4.90
C ILE A 40 11.29 -14.40 4.01
N SER A 41 10.50 -14.35 2.94
CA SER A 41 10.51 -13.23 2.00
C SER A 41 9.77 -12.01 2.55
N MET A 42 10.24 -10.84 2.14
CA MET A 42 9.58 -9.56 2.39
C MET A 42 8.72 -9.24 1.16
N PRO A 43 7.41 -9.57 1.17
CA PRO A 43 6.53 -9.13 0.12
C PRO A 43 6.35 -7.61 0.22
N GLY A 44 6.44 -6.93 -0.91
CA GLY A 44 6.46 -5.47 -0.92
C GLY A 44 6.42 -4.89 -2.31
N LEU A 45 5.99 -3.62 -2.37
CA LEU A 45 6.11 -2.78 -3.54
C LEU A 45 7.42 -1.98 -3.42
N TRP A 46 8.22 -2.06 -4.47
CA TRP A 46 9.53 -1.46 -4.56
C TRP A 46 9.55 -0.45 -5.70
N LEU A 47 10.05 0.73 -5.41
CA LEU A 47 10.26 1.78 -6.40
C LEU A 47 11.44 1.43 -7.30
N VAL A 48 11.22 1.58 -8.60
CA VAL A 48 12.29 1.47 -9.61
C VAL A 48 13.17 2.72 -9.58
N ASN A 49 12.57 3.91 -9.44
CA ASN A 49 13.26 5.19 -9.41
C ASN A 49 13.26 5.80 -8.00
N GLU A 50 14.43 5.87 -7.37
CA GLU A 50 14.58 6.46 -6.02
C GLU A 50 14.31 7.96 -5.97
N GLN A 51 14.43 8.67 -7.10
CA GLN A 51 14.17 10.11 -7.17
C GLN A 51 12.69 10.42 -6.95
N GLN A 52 11.81 9.47 -7.24
CA GLN A 52 10.36 9.58 -7.02
C GLN A 52 9.96 9.07 -5.63
N PHE A 53 10.91 8.70 -4.77
CA PHE A 53 10.59 8.13 -3.47
C PHE A 53 9.79 9.10 -2.60
N ASP A 54 10.21 10.36 -2.54
CA ASP A 54 9.54 11.34 -1.67
C ASP A 54 8.12 11.64 -2.14
N GLU A 55 7.90 11.71 -3.46
CA GLU A 55 6.59 11.88 -4.08
C GLU A 55 5.68 10.67 -3.84
N ALA A 56 6.17 9.47 -4.16
CA ALA A 56 5.45 8.22 -3.95
C ALA A 56 5.10 8.01 -2.47
N ARG A 57 6.00 8.43 -1.57
CA ARG A 57 5.79 8.35 -0.13
C ARG A 57 4.70 9.31 0.33
N ALA A 58 4.71 10.54 -0.15
CA ALA A 58 3.69 11.53 0.19
C ALA A 58 2.29 11.07 -0.27
N LEU A 59 2.17 10.55 -1.49
CA LEU A 59 0.91 10.01 -2.02
C LEU A 59 0.40 8.83 -1.19
N LEU A 60 1.30 7.92 -0.82
CA LEU A 60 0.95 6.77 -0.01
C LEU A 60 0.52 7.17 1.41
N ASP A 61 1.20 8.13 2.02
CA ASP A 61 0.87 8.62 3.35
C ASP A 61 -0.52 9.32 3.35
N GLU A 62 -0.84 10.11 2.33
CA GLU A 62 -2.17 10.73 2.14
C GLU A 62 -3.27 9.67 1.99
N TYR A 63 -3.03 8.67 1.13
CA TYR A 63 -3.94 7.55 0.94
C TYR A 63 -4.20 6.78 2.24
N GLN A 64 -3.15 6.49 3.02
CA GLN A 64 -3.27 5.73 4.27
C GLN A 64 -4.07 6.49 5.33
N GLU A 65 -3.92 7.81 5.39
CA GLU A 65 -4.72 8.67 6.28
C GLU A 65 -6.21 8.63 5.88
N ALA A 66 -6.50 8.76 4.59
CA ALA A 66 -7.86 8.71 4.05
C ALA A 66 -8.51 7.33 4.32
N ARG A 67 -7.78 6.25 4.06
CA ARG A 67 -8.25 4.86 4.27
C ARG A 67 -8.51 4.58 5.75
N SER A 68 -7.62 5.00 6.65
CA SER A 68 -7.79 4.83 8.09
C SER A 68 -9.08 5.48 8.60
N THR A 69 -9.39 6.68 8.10
CA THR A 69 -10.63 7.39 8.44
C THR A 69 -11.86 6.61 7.95
N ARG A 70 -11.84 6.15 6.68
CA ARG A 70 -12.92 5.38 6.07
C ARG A 70 -13.21 4.08 6.81
N VAL A 71 -12.18 3.29 7.10
CA VAL A 71 -12.30 2.00 7.81
C VAL A 71 -12.82 2.19 9.24
N LYS A 72 -12.33 3.22 9.95
CA LYS A 72 -12.81 3.56 11.29
C LYS A 72 -14.28 3.93 11.30
N SER A 73 -14.74 4.75 10.35
CA SER A 73 -16.16 5.08 10.21
C SER A 73 -16.99 3.83 9.94
N GLN A 74 -16.59 2.98 8.98
CA GLN A 74 -17.31 1.73 8.67
C GLN A 74 -17.44 0.81 9.91
N TYR A 75 -16.38 0.69 10.70
CA TYR A 75 -16.40 -0.10 11.93
C TYR A 75 -17.39 0.45 12.98
N LEU A 76 -17.45 1.78 13.15
CA LEU A 76 -18.39 2.41 14.08
C LEU A 76 -19.85 2.20 13.65
N TRP A 77 -20.16 2.43 12.37
CA TRP A 77 -21.50 2.18 11.82
C TRP A 77 -21.95 0.74 12.01
N GLN A 78 -21.06 -0.23 11.78
CA GLN A 78 -21.38 -1.65 11.92
C GLN A 78 -21.59 -2.06 13.39
N ARG A 79 -20.97 -1.34 14.35
CA ARG A 79 -21.19 -1.55 15.78
C ARG A 79 -22.48 -0.93 16.33
N GLU A 80 -22.96 0.17 15.74
CA GLU A 80 -24.22 0.82 16.16
C GLU A 80 -25.46 0.13 15.60
N GLN A 81 -25.30 -0.68 14.55
CA GLN A 81 -26.37 -1.43 13.88
C GLN A 81 -26.58 -2.85 14.43
N GLY A 82 -25.72 -3.31 15.36
CA GLY A 82 -25.81 -4.61 16.02
C GLY A 82 -26.22 -4.51 17.48
#